data_AF-A0A7V1HYY8-F1
#
_entry.id   AF-A0A7V1HYY8-F1
#
_cell.length_a   1.000
_cell.length_b   1.000
_cell.length_c   1.000
_cell.angle_alpha   90.00
_cell.angle_beta   90.00
_cell.angle_gamma   90.00
#
_symmetry.space_group_name_H-M   'P 1'
#
loop_
_entity.id
_entity.type
_entity.pdbx_description
1 polymer ?
#
loop_
_entity_poly.entity_id
_entity_poly.type
_entity_poly.pdbx_seq_one_letter_code
_entity_poly.pdbx_strand_id
1 'polypeptide(L)'
;MLKVDFKDKTTCKFLDKLPAKQFKQIIAKVFALLRDPFPNDSSQLKGDDAYRADIGEYRIIYIIEKDTLIVLAIGKRNDEDVYKRYSRKK
;
A
#
# COMPACT_ATOMS: atom_id res chain seq x y z
N MET A 1 -3.87 -0.89 -18.29
CA MET A 1 -3.21 0.10 -17.40
C MET A 1 -4.07 0.19 -16.16
N LEU A 2 -3.57 -0.29 -15.02
CA LEU A 2 -4.37 -0.40 -13.81
C LEU A 2 -4.75 1.00 -13.28
N LYS A 3 -5.93 1.12 -12.68
CA LYS A 3 -6.32 2.33 -11.94
C LYS A 3 -5.84 2.22 -10.50
N VAL A 4 -5.42 3.32 -9.88
CA VAL A 4 -5.17 3.34 -8.43
C VAL A 4 -6.37 3.92 -7.73
N ASP A 5 -6.83 3.24 -6.68
CA ASP A 5 -7.84 3.75 -5.77
C ASP A 5 -7.33 3.67 -4.33
N PHE A 6 -7.55 4.73 -3.55
CA PHE A 6 -7.19 4.75 -2.13
C PHE A 6 -8.47 4.53 -1.33
N LYS A 7 -8.64 3.33 -0.77
CA LYS A 7 -9.88 2.95 -0.07
C LYS A 7 -10.20 3.85 1.12
N ASP A 8 -9.18 4.49 1.69
CA ASP A 8 -9.32 5.20 2.95
C ASP A 8 -8.65 6.58 2.97
N LYS A 9 -9.41 7.57 3.45
CA LYS A 9 -8.96 8.97 3.59
C LYS A 9 -7.83 9.15 4.61
N THR A 10 -7.68 8.25 5.59
CA THR A 10 -6.55 8.30 6.55
C THR A 10 -5.24 7.92 5.89
N THR A 11 -5.24 7.09 4.85
CA THR A 11 -4.04 6.82 4.04
C THR A 11 -3.61 8.09 3.31
N CYS A 12 -4.55 8.83 2.69
CA CYS A 12 -4.24 10.12 2.07
C CYS A 12 -3.68 11.12 3.10
N LYS A 13 -4.34 11.28 4.26
CA LYS A 13 -3.86 12.15 5.34
C LYS A 13 -2.49 11.72 5.90
N PHE A 14 -2.20 10.42 5.89
CA PHE A 14 -0.89 9.91 6.29
C PHE A 14 0.17 10.34 5.29
N LEU A 15 -0.10 10.14 3.99
CA LEU A 15 0.78 10.58 2.91
C LEU A 15 1.03 12.10 2.95
N ASP A 16 0.01 12.91 3.18
CA ASP A 16 0.13 14.37 3.30
C ASP A 16 1.06 14.81 4.45
N LYS A 17 1.16 14.00 5.52
CA LYS A 17 2.03 14.27 6.67
C LYS A 17 3.46 13.78 6.47
N LEU A 18 3.74 13.04 5.40
CA LEU A 18 5.07 12.52 5.16
C LEU A 18 6.01 13.59 4.59
N PRO A 19 7.28 13.59 5.00
CA PRO A 19 8.34 14.30 4.31
C PRO A 19 8.34 14.02 2.80
N ALA A 20 8.60 15.05 2.00
CA ALA A 20 8.54 14.98 0.53
C ALA A 20 9.35 13.81 -0.07
N LYS A 21 10.50 13.46 0.54
CA LYS A 21 11.31 12.31 0.12
C LYS A 21 10.55 10.98 0.24
N GLN A 22 9.88 10.76 1.37
CA GLN A 22 9.18 9.52 1.67
C GLN A 22 7.88 9.43 0.87
N PHE A 23 7.15 10.54 0.76
CA PHE A 23 6.00 10.65 -0.13
C PHE A 23 6.35 10.24 -1.57
N LYS A 24 7.43 10.81 -2.14
CA LYS A 24 7.89 10.46 -3.49
C LYS A 24 8.24 8.97 -3.62
N GLN A 25 8.91 8.38 -2.63
CA GLN A 25 9.25 6.94 -2.65
C GLN A 25 7.99 6.06 -2.69
N ILE A 26 7.00 6.36 -1.85
CA ILE A 26 5.77 5.60 -1.77
C ILE A 26 4.98 5.72 -3.07
N ILE A 27 4.78 6.94 -3.57
CA ILE A 27 4.06 7.19 -4.82
C ILE A 27 4.77 6.52 -6.00
N ALA A 28 6.10 6.59 -6.07
CA ALA A 28 6.86 5.89 -7.11
C ALA A 28 6.64 4.36 -7.04
N LYS A 29 6.59 3.77 -5.85
CA LYS A 29 6.28 2.34 -5.69
C LYS A 29 4.85 2.04 -6.13
N VAL A 30 3.86 2.87 -5.75
CA VAL A 30 2.46 2.71 -6.21
C VAL A 30 2.38 2.75 -7.73
N PHE A 31 3.05 3.69 -8.40
CA PHE A 31 3.09 3.73 -9.87
C PHE A 31 3.78 2.51 -10.48
N ALA A 32 4.84 1.99 -9.84
CA ALA A 32 5.47 0.74 -10.27
C ALA A 32 4.48 -0.43 -10.17
N LEU A 33 3.69 -0.50 -9.09
CA LEU A 33 2.66 -1.52 -8.90
C LEU A 33 1.52 -1.43 -9.94
N LEU A 34 1.25 -0.26 -10.52
CA LEU A 34 0.29 -0.14 -11.62
C LEU A 34 0.76 -0.77 -12.93
N ARG A 35 2.09 -0.94 -13.09
CA ARG A 35 2.71 -1.58 -14.25
C ARG A 35 2.96 -3.06 -13.99
N ASP A 36 3.51 -3.37 -12.82
CA ASP A 36 3.78 -4.71 -12.35
C ASP A 36 3.14 -4.89 -10.96
N PRO A 37 1.91 -5.43 -10.89
CA PRO A 37 1.17 -5.59 -9.65
C PRO A 37 1.80 -6.58 -8.66
N PHE A 38 2.64 -7.51 -9.14
CA PHE A 38 3.22 -8.58 -8.33
C PHE A 38 4.75 -8.60 -8.45
N PRO A 39 5.43 -7.51 -8.05
CA PRO A 39 6.88 -7.47 -8.10
C PRO A 39 7.46 -8.43 -7.06
N ASN A 40 8.73 -8.83 -7.21
CA ASN A 40 9.41 -9.72 -6.26
C ASN A 40 9.41 -9.21 -4.80
N ASP A 41 9.34 -7.88 -4.59
CA ASP A 41 9.26 -7.28 -3.24
C ASP A 41 7.83 -7.26 -2.67
N SER A 42 6.86 -7.84 -3.38
CA SER A 42 5.50 -8.02 -2.91
C SER A 42 5.30 -9.44 -2.40
N SER A 43 4.55 -9.57 -1.31
CA SER A 43 4.18 -10.87 -0.77
C SER A 43 2.71 -10.86 -0.39
N GLN A 44 1.99 -11.90 -0.77
CA GLN A 44 0.61 -12.08 -0.33
C GLN A 44 0.57 -12.28 1.19
N LEU A 45 -0.41 -11.65 1.84
CA LEU A 45 -0.67 -11.85 3.25
C LEU A 45 -1.32 -13.22 3.44
N LYS A 46 -0.82 -13.98 4.40
CA LYS A 46 -1.29 -15.35 4.65
C LYS A 46 -2.76 -15.33 5.12
N GLY A 47 -3.64 -16.01 4.36
CA GLY A 47 -5.07 -16.05 4.68
C GLY A 47 -5.86 -14.83 4.19
N ASP A 48 -5.30 -14.06 3.26
CA ASP A 48 -5.97 -12.91 2.66
C ASP A 48 -5.64 -12.74 1.17
N ASP A 49 -6.53 -12.06 0.44
CA ASP A 49 -6.29 -11.67 -0.97
C ASP A 49 -5.46 -10.39 -1.08
N ALA A 50 -5.04 -9.84 0.06
CA ALA A 50 -4.20 -8.65 0.15
C ALA A 50 -2.71 -8.97 0.00
N TYR A 51 -2.02 -8.06 -0.67
CA TYR A 51 -0.58 -8.07 -0.90
C TYR A 51 0.08 -6.99 -0.07
N ARG A 52 1.29 -7.27 0.39
CA ARG A 52 2.18 -6.34 1.06
C ARG A 52 3.36 -6.05 0.16
N ALA A 53 3.57 -4.78 -0.18
CA ALA A 53 4.81 -4.29 -0.77
C ALA A 53 5.62 -3.48 0.25
N ASP A 54 6.89 -3.82 0.39
CA ASP A 54 7.82 -3.08 1.24
C ASP A 54 8.53 -1.98 0.40
N ILE A 55 8.64 -0.77 0.96
CA ILE A 55 9.38 0.34 0.34
C ILE A 55 10.13 1.16 1.41
N GLY A 56 11.44 0.94 1.50
CA GLY A 56 12.27 1.56 2.53
C GLY A 56 11.76 1.25 3.93
N GLU A 57 11.37 2.30 4.66
CA GLU A 57 10.82 2.21 6.02
C GLU A 57 9.30 2.05 6.07
N TYR A 58 8.63 1.88 4.93
CA TYR A 58 7.18 1.84 4.81
C TYR A 58 6.68 0.51 4.22
N ARG A 59 5.43 0.20 4.54
CA ARG A 59 4.66 -0.93 4.01
C ARG A 59 3.40 -0.43 3.37
N ILE A 60 3.09 -0.96 2.20
CA ILE A 60 1.87 -0.71 1.44
C ILE A 60 1.09 -2.02 1.41
N ILE A 61 -0.12 -2.01 1.96
CA ILE A 61 -1.07 -3.11 1.81
C ILE A 61 -2.05 -2.72 0.72
N TYR A 62 -2.18 -3.56 -0.30
CA TYR A 62 -3.06 -3.34 -1.44
C TYR A 62 -3.71 -4.66 -1.88
N ILE A 63 -4.84 -4.54 -2.57
CA ILE A 63 -5.48 -5.63 -3.31
C ILE A 63 -5.60 -5.20 -4.77
N ILE A 64 -5.79 -6.18 -5.65
CA ILE A 64 -6.13 -5.91 -7.04
C ILE A 64 -7.51 -6.48 -7.28
N GLU A 65 -8.47 -5.61 -7.54
CA GLU A 65 -9.83 -6.00 -7.90
C GLU A 65 -10.09 -5.63 -9.36
N LYS A 66 -10.31 -6.66 -10.19
CA LYS A 66 -10.52 -6.57 -11.65
C LYS A 66 -9.31 -5.92 -12.35
N ASP A 67 -9.30 -4.59 -12.44
CA ASP A 67 -8.28 -3.76 -13.09
C ASP A 67 -7.89 -2.55 -12.22
N THR A 68 -8.22 -2.59 -10.93
CA THR A 68 -7.95 -1.51 -9.99
C THR A 68 -7.06 -2.00 -8.87
N LEU A 69 -5.92 -1.33 -8.70
CA LEU A 69 -5.07 -1.47 -7.55
C LEU A 69 -5.66 -0.62 -6.42
N ILE A 70 -6.20 -1.29 -5.41
CA ILE A 70 -6.82 -0.65 -4.26
C ILE A 70 -5.84 -0.65 -3.10
N VAL A 71 -5.34 0.52 -2.75
CA VAL A 71 -4.48 0.70 -1.58
C VAL A 71 -5.35 0.73 -0.33
N LEU A 72 -5.16 -0.26 0.53
CA LEU A 72 -5.94 -0.46 1.76
C LEU A 72 -5.32 0.30 2.94
N ALA A 73 -3.99 0.22 3.08
CA ALA A 73 -3.28 0.89 4.16
C ALA A 73 -1.82 1.17 3.79
N ILE A 74 -1.28 2.27 4.30
CA ILE A 74 0.15 2.59 4.25
C ILE A 74 0.60 2.96 5.66
N GLY A 75 1.77 2.47 6.07
CA GLY A 75 2.39 2.88 7.32
C GLY A 75 3.81 2.38 7.47
N LYS A 76 4.43 2.61 8.63
CA LYS A 76 5.84 2.29 8.86
C LYS A 76 6.05 0.79 9.07
N ARG A 77 7.22 0.29 8.65
CA ARG A 77 7.61 -1.12 8.72
C ARG A 77 7.77 -1.62 10.16
N ASN A 78 8.15 -0.77 11.09
CA ASN A 78 8.25 -1.13 12.51
C ASN A 78 6.93 -0.97 13.26
N ASP A 79 5.87 -0.58 12.55
CA ASP A 79 4.59 -0.28 13.17
C ASP A 79 3.57 -1.37 12.82
N GLU A 80 3.16 -2.12 13.83
CA GLU A 80 2.07 -3.10 13.69
C GLU A 80 0.72 -2.43 13.45
N ASP A 81 0.63 -1.10 13.60
CA ASP A 81 -0.58 -0.33 13.36
C ASP A 81 -1.08 -0.47 11.91
N VAL A 82 -0.21 -0.77 10.95
CA VAL A 82 -0.62 -1.10 9.57
C VAL A 82 -1.53 -2.32 9.54
N TYR A 83 -1.17 -3.38 10.28
CA TYR A 83 -1.98 -4.59 10.38
C TYR A 83 -3.26 -4.37 11.19
N LYS A 84 -3.21 -3.52 12.23
CA LYS A 84 -4.41 -3.14 12.99
C LYS A 84 -5.40 -2.32 12.15
N ARG A 85 -4.90 -1.36 11.36
CA ARG A 85 -5.70 -0.58 10.42
C ARG A 85 -6.28 -1.45 9.31
N TYR A 86 -5.53 -2.45 8.87
CA TYR A 86 -5.99 -3.44 7.91
C TYR A 86 -7.09 -4.34 8.49
N SER A 87 -6.84 -4.99 9.63
CA SER A 87 -7.78 -5.92 10.26
C SER A 87 -9.10 -5.28 10.71
N ARG A 88 -9.12 -3.98 11.00
CA ARG A 88 -10.35 -3.23 11.32
C ARG A 88 -11.21 -2.90 10.09
N LYS A 89 -10.68 -3.10 8.88
CA LYS A 89 -11.27 -2.64 7.61
C LYS A 89 -11.48 -3.77 6.59
N LYS A 90 -11.15 -5.00 6.98
CA LYS A 90 -11.58 -6.23 6.30
C LYS A 90 -13.05 -6.46 6.62
#